data_AF-A0A6N7L023-F1
#
_entry.id   AF-A0A6N7L023-F1
#
_cell.length_a   1.000
_cell.length_b   1.000
_cell.length_c   1.000
_cell.angle_alpha   90.00
_cell.angle_beta   90.00
_cell.angle_gamma   90.00
#
_symmetry.space_group_name_H-M   'P 1'
#
loop_
_entity.id
_entity.type
_entity.pdbx_description
1 polymer ?
#
loop_
_entity_poly.entity_id
_entity_poly.type
_entity_poly.pdbx_seq_one_letter_code
_entity_poly.pdbx_strand_id
1 'polypeptide(L)'
;MARAPLSPAQAPVPYLMACRDEEQERPPAIHTMNGPTAAGINYADGVLQCPDPVRFQGKPVPLILAWTGEEPPAPAPPRETDIRSIDGVRWETWTGKPQGEPLWTVHHPARQLELMDSRTRCLVGGGPAHRTRSGLLWLLPTDPTQADPRSTTAIRTANPPLCLRHAHQAQRHCRRLAVECLVLVVPEVEIVAVRGTVHRPGADPRWEELDLDHPDLEFMVGQQLVAELRNPVVLRELPPLTSPNRKGNESPSDQSSAPAVLAKQVTAACSEVSS
;
A
#
# COMPACT_ATOMS: atom_id res chain seq x y z
N MET A 1 -10.90 -17.79 41.78
CA MET A 1 -11.57 -17.13 40.64
C MET A 1 -10.53 -16.89 39.57
N ALA A 2 -10.52 -17.75 38.54
CA ALA A 2 -9.56 -17.66 37.45
C ALA A 2 -9.89 -16.46 36.57
N ARG A 3 -8.90 -15.61 36.29
CA ARG A 3 -9.02 -14.51 35.32
C ARG A 3 -9.39 -15.12 33.96
N ALA A 4 -10.44 -14.57 33.33
CA ALA A 4 -10.79 -14.92 31.95
C ALA A 4 -9.56 -14.70 31.04
N PRO A 5 -9.30 -15.61 30.08
CA PRO A 5 -8.26 -15.40 29.10
C PRO A 5 -8.54 -14.11 28.30
N LEU A 6 -7.49 -13.33 28.10
CA LEU A 6 -7.53 -12.08 27.33
C LEU A 6 -8.03 -12.35 25.91
N SER A 7 -8.83 -11.42 25.38
CA SER A 7 -9.32 -11.48 24.00
C SER A 7 -8.15 -11.58 23.00
N PRO A 8 -8.19 -12.48 21.99
CA PRO A 8 -7.19 -12.59 20.93
C PRO A 8 -6.94 -11.30 20.13
N ALA A 9 -7.83 -10.30 20.26
CA ALA A 9 -7.63 -8.94 19.72
C ALA A 9 -6.41 -8.19 20.33
N GLN A 10 -5.68 -8.81 21.28
CA GLN A 10 -4.51 -8.23 21.95
C GLN A 10 -3.18 -8.97 21.65
N ALA A 11 -3.16 -9.94 20.72
CA ALA A 11 -1.89 -10.46 20.23
C ALA A 11 -1.12 -9.34 19.50
N PRO A 12 0.19 -9.18 19.76
CA PRO A 12 0.93 -8.01 19.31
C PRO A 12 0.96 -8.00 17.79
N VAL A 13 0.32 -6.99 17.20
CA VAL A 13 0.74 -6.51 15.89
C VAL A 13 2.21 -6.12 16.04
N PRO A 14 3.17 -6.70 15.31
CA PRO A 14 4.56 -6.24 15.36
C PRO A 14 4.75 -4.80 14.82
N TYR A 15 3.67 -4.07 14.55
CA TYR A 15 3.66 -2.67 14.22
C TYR A 15 3.11 -1.85 15.38
N LEU A 16 3.96 -1.59 16.38
CA LEU A 16 3.70 -0.55 17.36
C LEU A 16 3.54 0.80 16.64
N MET A 17 2.28 1.23 16.48
CA MET A 17 1.89 2.63 16.40
C MET A 17 1.42 3.02 17.81
N ALA A 18 2.38 3.31 18.70
CA ALA A 18 2.06 3.94 19.98
C ALA A 18 2.08 5.46 19.80
N CYS A 19 0.90 6.05 19.64
CA CYS A 19 0.70 7.46 19.94
C CYS A 19 0.74 7.60 21.47
N ARG A 20 1.78 8.22 22.00
CA ARG A 20 1.69 8.99 23.23
C ARG A 20 2.20 10.39 22.94
N ASP A 21 1.37 11.35 23.29
CA ASP A 21 1.60 12.79 23.19
C ASP A 21 2.88 13.15 23.94
N GLU A 22 3.91 13.59 23.23
CA GLU A 22 4.97 14.43 23.81
C GLU A 22 5.45 15.42 22.73
N GLU A 23 5.61 16.65 23.18
CA GLU A 23 5.80 17.88 22.42
C GLU A 23 7.03 17.88 21.49
N GLN A 24 6.75 18.29 20.26
CA GLN A 24 7.49 19.24 19.43
C GLN A 24 8.96 19.58 19.81
N GLU A 25 9.90 19.11 18.98
CA GLU A 25 11.07 19.90 18.59
C GLU A 25 11.34 19.73 17.09
N ARG A 26 11.54 20.86 16.41
CA ARG A 26 11.66 20.99 14.95
C ARG A 26 13.13 20.85 14.54
N PRO A 27 13.54 19.85 13.72
CA PRO A 27 14.91 19.80 13.23
C PRO A 27 15.12 20.76 12.03
N PRO A 28 16.38 21.20 11.79
CA PRO A 28 16.67 22.34 10.93
C PRO A 28 16.62 22.00 9.44
N ALA A 29 16.39 23.05 8.64
CA ALA A 29 16.40 22.99 7.18
C ALA A 29 17.81 22.75 6.64
N ILE A 30 17.95 21.81 5.70
CA ILE A 30 19.17 21.61 4.90
C ILE A 30 18.84 21.89 3.44
N HIS A 31 19.67 22.74 2.82
CA HIS A 31 19.60 23.17 1.43
C HIS A 31 20.53 22.34 0.52
N THR A 32 20.06 22.13 -0.73
CA THR A 32 20.79 21.93 -2.02
C THR A 32 21.49 20.58 -2.28
N MET A 33 21.68 20.03 -3.50
CA MET A 33 21.62 20.50 -4.90
C MET A 33 21.08 19.41 -5.87
N ASN A 34 20.74 19.86 -7.09
CA ASN A 34 20.20 19.15 -8.26
C ASN A 34 20.92 17.86 -8.74
N GLY A 35 20.12 16.89 -9.20
CA GLY A 35 20.51 15.71 -9.98
C GLY A 35 19.34 15.30 -10.90
N PRO A 36 19.57 14.50 -11.96
CA PRO A 36 18.86 14.63 -13.24
C PRO A 36 17.40 14.15 -13.19
N THR A 37 16.58 14.91 -13.90
CA THR A 37 15.14 14.79 -14.06
C THR A 37 14.76 13.46 -14.72
N ALA A 38 14.09 12.57 -13.98
CA ALA A 38 13.38 11.45 -14.59
C ALA A 38 12.20 11.99 -15.42
N ALA A 39 12.19 11.66 -16.71
CA ALA A 39 11.18 12.08 -17.66
C ALA A 39 9.77 11.69 -17.17
N GLY A 40 8.94 12.71 -16.94
CA GLY A 40 7.55 12.56 -16.54
C GLY A 40 6.72 11.89 -17.64
N ILE A 41 5.94 10.90 -17.26
CA ILE A 41 4.95 10.27 -18.13
C ILE A 41 3.64 11.02 -17.93
N ASN A 42 3.10 11.60 -19.00
CA ASN A 42 1.80 12.27 -19.02
C ASN A 42 0.68 11.23 -18.84
N TYR A 43 -0.08 11.32 -17.73
CA TYR A 43 -1.36 10.65 -17.56
C TYR A 43 -2.45 11.50 -18.22
N ALA A 44 -2.76 11.22 -19.49
CA ALA A 44 -3.91 11.80 -20.17
C ALA A 44 -5.07 10.79 -20.20
N ASP A 45 -6.26 11.31 -19.91
CA ASP A 45 -7.61 10.79 -20.17
C ASP A 45 -8.16 9.64 -19.30
N GLY A 46 -8.99 10.02 -18.31
CA GLY A 46 -9.97 9.14 -17.67
C GLY A 46 -9.63 8.56 -16.29
N VAL A 47 -8.60 9.09 -15.61
CA VAL A 47 -8.10 8.52 -14.34
C VAL A 47 -9.18 8.57 -13.25
N LEU A 48 -9.68 7.41 -12.83
CA LEU A 48 -10.32 7.24 -11.52
C LEU A 48 -9.36 7.79 -10.47
N GLN A 49 -9.62 9.00 -9.99
CA GLN A 49 -8.81 9.60 -8.95
C GLN A 49 -8.99 8.80 -7.68
N CYS A 50 -7.89 8.56 -6.96
CA CYS A 50 -8.02 8.00 -5.62
C CYS A 50 -8.89 8.95 -4.78
N PRO A 51 -9.92 8.45 -4.09
CA PRO A 51 -10.75 9.27 -3.18
C PRO A 51 -9.90 9.92 -2.09
N ASP A 52 -10.37 11.03 -1.54
CA ASP A 52 -9.76 11.60 -0.33
C ASP A 52 -10.03 10.69 0.87
N PRO A 53 -9.05 10.56 1.79
CA PRO A 53 -9.22 9.72 2.96
C PRO A 53 -10.19 10.37 3.93
N VAL A 54 -10.89 9.53 4.69
CA VAL A 54 -11.60 9.97 5.89
C VAL A 54 -10.59 10.62 6.84
N ARG A 55 -11.03 11.65 7.57
CA ARG A 55 -10.17 12.37 8.52
C ARG A 55 -10.65 12.21 9.94
N PHE A 56 -9.72 12.04 10.86
CA PHE A 56 -9.94 12.09 12.30
C PHE A 56 -9.03 13.17 12.89
N GLN A 57 -9.62 14.16 13.57
CA GLN A 57 -8.90 15.32 14.10
C GLN A 57 -8.00 16.00 13.04
N GLY A 58 -8.52 16.14 11.82
CA GLY A 58 -7.82 16.74 10.68
C GLY A 58 -6.76 15.86 10.01
N LYS A 59 -6.39 14.70 10.60
CA LYS A 59 -5.38 13.78 10.05
C LYS A 59 -6.03 12.75 9.12
N PRO A 60 -5.41 12.39 7.98
CA PRO A 60 -5.91 11.33 7.11
C PRO A 60 -5.85 9.98 7.82
N VAL A 61 -6.95 9.23 7.78
CA VAL A 61 -7.06 7.87 8.31
C VAL A 61 -7.01 6.90 7.12
N PRO A 62 -6.05 5.96 7.09
CA PRO A 62 -6.03 4.93 6.05
C PRO A 62 -7.34 4.14 6.01
N LEU A 63 -7.89 3.93 4.80
CA LEU A 63 -9.10 3.15 4.58
C LEU A 63 -9.02 1.74 5.17
N ILE A 64 -7.84 1.16 5.32
CA ILE A 64 -7.71 -0.19 5.90
C ILE A 64 -8.05 -0.25 7.40
N LEU A 65 -8.03 0.86 8.14
CA LEU A 65 -8.09 0.83 9.61
C LEU A 65 -9.51 0.65 10.14
N ALA A 66 -9.66 -0.20 11.15
CA ALA A 66 -10.90 -0.32 11.90
C ALA A 66 -11.20 0.93 12.73
N TRP A 67 -12.44 1.06 13.18
CA TRP A 67 -12.94 2.14 14.03
C TRP A 67 -13.65 1.56 15.25
N THR A 68 -13.76 2.33 16.33
CA THR A 68 -14.46 1.90 17.56
C THR A 68 -15.94 1.58 17.36
N GLY A 69 -16.59 2.16 16.34
CA GLY A 69 -17.97 1.87 15.97
C GLY A 69 -18.14 0.64 15.07
N GLU A 70 -17.04 -0.07 14.78
CA GLU A 70 -17.03 -1.35 14.08
C GLU A 70 -16.69 -2.45 15.09
N GLU A 71 -17.50 -3.50 15.09
CA GLU A 71 -17.40 -4.55 16.09
C GLU A 71 -16.92 -5.86 15.44
N PRO A 72 -15.86 -6.49 15.98
CA PRO A 72 -15.50 -7.83 15.58
C PRO A 72 -16.62 -8.82 15.98
N PRO A 73 -16.74 -9.95 15.28
CA PRO A 73 -17.68 -10.98 15.69
C PRO A 73 -17.28 -11.51 17.08
N ALA A 74 -18.28 -12.01 17.83
CA ALA A 74 -17.97 -12.73 19.06
C ALA A 74 -17.01 -13.89 18.75
N PRO A 75 -15.99 -14.12 19.59
CA PRO A 75 -15.02 -15.18 19.36
C PRO A 75 -15.74 -16.53 19.36
N ALA A 76 -15.80 -17.15 18.20
CA ALA A 76 -16.42 -18.45 18.00
C ALA A 76 -15.56 -19.27 17.03
N PRO A 77 -15.46 -20.60 17.24
CA PRO A 77 -14.80 -21.45 16.28
C PRO A 77 -15.54 -21.39 14.93
N PRO A 78 -14.84 -21.65 13.82
CA PRO A 78 -15.48 -21.75 12.54
C PRO A 78 -16.61 -22.81 12.56
N ARG A 79 -17.83 -22.44 12.19
CA ARG A 79 -18.88 -23.39 11.79
C ARG A 79 -18.76 -23.73 10.31
N GLU A 80 -19.21 -24.93 9.96
CA GLU A 80 -19.17 -25.48 8.60
C GLU A 80 -20.03 -24.69 7.60
N THR A 81 -21.07 -23.99 8.07
CA THR A 81 -22.03 -23.25 7.25
C THR A 81 -21.56 -21.86 6.81
N ASP A 82 -20.39 -21.43 7.24
CA ASP A 82 -19.96 -20.05 7.02
C ASP A 82 -19.23 -19.87 5.69
N ILE A 83 -19.45 -18.70 5.07
CA ILE A 83 -18.98 -18.40 3.72
C ILE A 83 -17.44 -18.41 3.68
N ARG A 84 -16.87 -19.27 2.82
CA ARG A 84 -15.45 -19.29 2.47
C ARG A 84 -15.19 -18.37 1.28
N SER A 85 -14.06 -17.65 1.28
CA SER A 85 -13.63 -16.86 0.13
C SER A 85 -12.94 -17.71 -0.94
N ILE A 86 -12.38 -17.03 -1.95
CA ILE A 86 -11.23 -17.51 -2.72
C ILE A 86 -10.22 -18.20 -1.78
N ASP A 87 -9.79 -19.39 -2.18
CA ASP A 87 -8.82 -20.26 -1.49
C ASP A 87 -9.31 -20.96 -0.20
N GLY A 88 -10.63 -21.03 0.04
CA GLY A 88 -11.19 -21.85 1.11
C GLY A 88 -11.01 -21.28 2.52
N VAL A 89 -10.35 -20.14 2.65
CA VAL A 89 -10.18 -19.40 3.92
C VAL A 89 -11.51 -18.81 4.35
N ARG A 90 -11.80 -18.92 5.64
CA ARG A 90 -12.91 -18.20 6.24
C ARG A 90 -12.43 -16.85 6.75
N TRP A 91 -13.12 -15.77 6.40
CA TRP A 91 -12.73 -14.43 6.82
C TRP A 91 -13.53 -13.92 8.01
N GLU A 92 -12.86 -13.17 8.88
CA GLU A 92 -13.52 -12.48 9.98
C GLU A 92 -14.45 -11.39 9.44
N THR A 93 -15.72 -11.43 9.86
CA THR A 93 -16.76 -10.50 9.44
C THR A 93 -17.09 -9.53 10.57
N TRP A 94 -16.74 -8.26 10.38
CA TRP A 94 -17.07 -7.19 11.32
C TRP A 94 -18.42 -6.57 10.98
N THR A 95 -19.13 -6.07 11.98
CA THR A 95 -20.37 -5.32 11.83
C THR A 95 -20.17 -3.85 12.24
N GLY A 96 -21.18 -3.02 12.03
CA GLY A 96 -21.12 -1.60 12.40
C GLY A 96 -20.68 -0.69 11.25
N LYS A 97 -20.24 0.53 11.59
CA LYS A 97 -19.85 1.57 10.65
C LYS A 97 -18.58 2.27 11.15
N PRO A 98 -17.74 2.82 10.25
CA PRO A 98 -16.52 3.53 10.63
C PRO A 98 -16.85 4.86 11.35
N GLN A 99 -17.15 4.77 12.65
CA GLN A 99 -17.59 5.85 13.52
C GLN A 99 -16.77 5.85 14.83
N GLY A 100 -16.66 7.02 15.45
CA GLY A 100 -15.86 7.20 16.66
C GLY A 100 -14.38 7.38 16.35
N GLU A 101 -13.52 6.65 17.06
CA GLU A 101 -12.06 6.77 16.92
C GLU A 101 -11.49 5.67 16.03
N PRO A 102 -10.51 5.98 15.16
CA PRO A 102 -9.81 4.96 14.41
C PRO A 102 -8.91 4.12 15.33
N LEU A 103 -8.95 2.81 15.14
CA LEU A 103 -8.09 1.84 15.79
C LEU A 103 -6.78 1.75 15.00
N TRP A 104 -5.81 2.61 15.33
CA TRP A 104 -4.56 2.79 14.58
C TRP A 104 -3.69 1.54 14.43
N THR A 105 -3.92 0.53 15.26
CA THR A 105 -3.19 -0.75 15.23
C THR A 105 -3.99 -1.88 14.61
N VAL A 106 -5.24 -1.65 14.20
CA VAL A 106 -6.15 -2.71 13.77
C VAL A 106 -6.55 -2.50 12.32
N HIS A 107 -6.17 -3.45 11.46
CA HIS A 107 -6.71 -3.52 10.11
C HIS A 107 -8.10 -4.11 10.16
N HIS A 108 -9.05 -3.49 9.47
CA HIS A 108 -10.37 -4.05 9.27
C HIS A 108 -10.28 -5.19 8.24
N PRO A 109 -10.59 -6.46 8.61
CA PRO A 109 -10.34 -7.62 7.77
C PRO A 109 -10.91 -7.52 6.36
N ALA A 110 -12.19 -7.16 6.23
CA ALA A 110 -12.83 -7.07 4.92
C ALA A 110 -12.20 -5.99 4.00
N ARG A 111 -11.81 -4.84 4.56
CA ARG A 111 -11.18 -3.75 3.80
C ARG A 111 -9.74 -4.10 3.45
N GLN A 112 -9.02 -4.79 4.33
CA GLN A 112 -7.68 -5.29 4.03
C GLN A 112 -7.72 -6.33 2.90
N LEU A 113 -8.62 -7.30 3.00
CA LEU A 113 -8.86 -8.32 1.98
C LEU A 113 -9.15 -7.67 0.63
N GLU A 114 -10.14 -6.77 0.57
CA GLU A 114 -10.55 -6.08 -0.67
C GLU A 114 -9.38 -5.33 -1.34
N LEU A 115 -8.58 -4.62 -0.56
CA LEU A 115 -7.46 -3.84 -1.08
C LEU A 115 -6.30 -4.73 -1.54
N MET A 116 -5.95 -5.75 -0.75
CA MET A 116 -4.86 -6.68 -1.08
C MET A 116 -5.21 -7.60 -2.25
N ASP A 117 -6.43 -8.12 -2.32
CA ASP A 117 -6.85 -9.04 -3.38
C ASP A 117 -6.85 -8.34 -4.76
N SER A 118 -7.27 -7.07 -4.81
CA SER A 118 -7.15 -6.29 -6.04
C SER A 118 -5.69 -6.03 -6.47
N ARG A 119 -4.74 -6.14 -5.53
CA ARG A 119 -3.29 -5.85 -5.64
C ARG A 119 -2.93 -4.49 -6.20
N THR A 120 -3.91 -3.64 -6.52
CA THR A 120 -3.74 -2.41 -7.32
C THR A 120 -4.46 -1.22 -6.70
N ARG A 121 -5.06 -1.38 -5.51
CA ARG A 121 -5.79 -0.32 -4.82
C ARG A 121 -4.97 0.28 -3.69
N CYS A 122 -5.12 1.58 -3.54
CA CYS A 122 -4.45 2.38 -2.55
C CYS A 122 -5.00 2.07 -1.15
N LEU A 123 -4.08 1.69 -0.26
CA LEU A 123 -4.28 1.48 1.18
C LEU A 123 -5.12 2.57 1.87
N VAL A 124 -4.96 3.82 1.44
CA VAL A 124 -5.49 4.98 2.16
C VAL A 124 -6.86 5.43 1.67
N GLY A 125 -7.10 5.45 0.36
CA GLY A 125 -8.36 5.94 -0.21
C GLY A 125 -9.14 4.90 -1.02
N GLY A 126 -8.58 3.71 -1.24
CA GLY A 126 -9.22 2.64 -1.99
C GLY A 126 -9.38 2.87 -3.49
N GLY A 127 -8.82 3.95 -4.06
CA GLY A 127 -8.73 4.10 -5.52
C GLY A 127 -7.45 3.48 -6.09
N PRO A 128 -7.09 3.75 -7.36
CA PRO A 128 -5.90 3.17 -7.97
C PRO A 128 -4.60 3.56 -7.25
N ALA A 129 -3.73 2.56 -7.02
CA ALA A 129 -2.36 2.77 -6.55
C ALA A 129 -1.49 3.38 -7.66
N HIS A 130 -0.35 3.97 -7.28
CA HIS A 130 0.56 4.54 -8.26
C HIS A 130 1.27 3.41 -8.99
N ARG A 131 1.17 3.42 -10.32
CA ARG A 131 1.73 2.41 -11.21
C ARG A 131 2.61 3.07 -12.26
N THR A 132 3.83 2.57 -12.39
CA THR A 132 4.77 2.90 -13.47
C THR A 132 4.99 1.67 -14.34
N ARG A 133 5.79 1.79 -15.40
CA ARG A 133 6.24 0.62 -16.18
C ARG A 133 7.07 -0.36 -15.34
N SER A 134 7.71 0.12 -14.29
CA SER A 134 8.57 -0.69 -13.41
C SER A 134 7.80 -1.37 -12.28
N GLY A 135 6.52 -1.03 -12.06
CA GLY A 135 5.71 -1.65 -11.01
C GLY A 135 4.82 -0.70 -10.22
N LEU A 136 4.31 -1.20 -9.11
CA LEU A 136 3.46 -0.50 -8.16
C LEU A 136 4.27 0.13 -7.03
N LEU A 137 3.82 1.29 -6.54
CA LEU A 137 4.42 1.96 -5.39
C LEU A 137 3.97 1.34 -4.07
N TRP A 138 4.94 0.94 -3.25
CA TRP A 138 4.72 0.52 -1.87
C TRP A 138 5.52 1.41 -0.93
N LEU A 139 4.94 1.67 0.24
CA LEU A 139 5.59 2.40 1.32
C LEU A 139 5.50 1.55 2.58
N LEU A 140 6.63 1.02 3.02
CA LEU A 140 6.71 0.13 4.17
C LEU A 140 7.55 0.80 5.27
N PRO A 141 7.21 0.64 6.56
CA PRO A 141 8.13 1.02 7.61
C PRO A 141 9.40 0.16 7.53
N THR A 142 10.56 0.75 7.81
CA THR A 142 11.77 -0.04 8.01
C THR A 142 11.64 -0.80 9.33
N ASP A 143 12.09 -2.06 9.33
CA ASP A 143 12.26 -2.84 10.55
C ASP A 143 13.77 -3.10 10.72
N PRO A 144 14.42 -2.52 11.74
CA PRO A 144 15.86 -2.69 11.95
C PRO A 144 16.24 -4.13 12.33
N THR A 145 15.27 -4.98 12.66
CA THR A 145 15.49 -6.40 13.00
C THR A 145 15.44 -7.31 11.77
N GLN A 146 14.98 -6.81 10.61
CA GLN A 146 14.95 -7.58 9.36
C GLN A 146 16.23 -7.37 8.55
N ALA A 147 16.56 -8.37 7.72
CA ALA A 147 17.64 -8.25 6.75
C ALA A 147 17.44 -7.01 5.87
N ASP A 148 18.54 -6.36 5.47
CA ASP A 148 18.48 -5.13 4.68
C ASP A 148 17.57 -5.36 3.46
N PRO A 149 16.45 -4.64 3.35
CA PRO A 149 15.51 -4.80 2.23
C PRO A 149 16.14 -4.55 0.86
N ARG A 150 17.29 -3.86 0.80
CA ARG A 150 18.09 -3.69 -0.43
C ARG A 150 18.88 -4.93 -0.83
N SER A 151 19.00 -5.90 0.08
CA SER A 151 19.72 -7.16 -0.11
C SER A 151 18.80 -8.37 -0.33
N THR A 152 17.48 -8.18 -0.21
CA THR A 152 16.50 -9.24 -0.44
C THR A 152 15.84 -9.12 -1.82
N THR A 153 15.51 -10.26 -2.42
CA THR A 153 14.73 -10.35 -3.66
C THR A 153 13.22 -10.46 -3.39
N ALA A 154 12.81 -10.64 -2.13
CA ALA A 154 11.42 -10.80 -1.74
C ALA A 154 11.13 -10.14 -0.38
N ILE A 155 10.01 -9.43 -0.28
CA ILE A 155 9.54 -8.81 0.97
C ILE A 155 8.10 -9.22 1.23
N ARG A 156 7.81 -9.80 2.41
CA ARG A 156 6.44 -10.10 2.83
C ARG A 156 5.79 -8.91 3.53
N THR A 157 4.55 -8.59 3.18
CA THR A 157 3.80 -7.50 3.80
C THR A 157 2.29 -7.73 3.76
N ALA A 158 1.58 -7.24 4.78
CA ALA A 158 0.12 -7.20 4.83
C ALA A 158 -0.46 -5.80 4.49
N ASN A 159 0.39 -4.83 4.14
CA ASN A 159 0.01 -3.46 3.83
C ASN A 159 -0.16 -3.28 2.31
N PRO A 160 -1.36 -2.93 1.79
CA PRO A 160 -1.57 -2.68 0.36
C PRO A 160 -0.68 -1.56 -0.22
N PRO A 161 -0.56 -1.46 -1.56
CA PRO A 161 0.18 -0.39 -2.21
C PRO A 161 -0.48 0.99 -2.00
N LEU A 162 0.22 2.06 -2.41
CA LEU A 162 -0.27 3.44 -2.26
C LEU A 162 -0.32 4.19 -3.59
N CYS A 163 -1.26 5.15 -3.69
CA CYS A 163 -1.15 6.20 -4.69
C CYS A 163 -0.11 7.23 -4.24
N LEU A 164 0.49 7.96 -5.19
CA LEU A 164 1.60 8.87 -4.89
C LEU A 164 1.19 9.99 -3.92
N ARG A 165 -0.02 10.53 -4.09
CA ARG A 165 -0.59 11.55 -3.18
C ARG A 165 -0.65 11.05 -1.74
N HIS A 166 -1.16 9.83 -1.54
CA HIS A 166 -1.31 9.26 -0.20
C HIS A 166 0.01 8.75 0.38
N ALA A 167 0.97 8.33 -0.45
CA ALA A 167 2.32 8.05 0.02
C ALA A 167 2.97 9.31 0.63
N HIS A 168 2.86 10.45 -0.07
CA HIS A 168 3.32 11.74 0.43
C HIS A 168 2.61 12.18 1.71
N GLN A 169 1.29 11.99 1.79
CA GLN A 169 0.54 12.28 3.02
C GLN A 169 0.95 11.36 4.18
N ALA A 170 1.11 10.06 3.92
CA ALA A 170 1.54 9.09 4.92
C ALA A 170 2.92 9.46 5.46
N GLN A 171 3.91 9.76 4.61
CA GLN A 171 5.24 10.18 5.06
C GLN A 171 5.21 11.46 5.92
N ARG A 172 4.28 12.40 5.65
CA ARG A 172 4.15 13.63 6.45
C ARG A 172 3.41 13.46 7.77
N HIS A 173 2.38 12.60 7.79
CA HIS A 173 1.45 12.53 8.93
C HIS A 173 1.66 11.31 9.83
N CYS A 174 2.31 10.25 9.32
CA CYS A 174 2.66 9.07 10.11
C CYS A 174 4.06 9.25 10.70
N ARG A 175 4.15 9.37 12.03
CA ARG A 175 5.45 9.53 12.73
C ARG A 175 6.45 8.44 12.36
N ARG A 176 6.01 7.18 12.24
CA ARG A 176 6.90 6.07 11.89
C ARG A 176 7.47 6.20 10.47
N LEU A 177 6.61 6.48 9.49
CA LEU A 177 7.03 6.61 8.09
C LEU A 177 7.79 7.92 7.83
N ALA A 178 7.61 8.94 8.67
CA ALA A 178 8.37 10.19 8.61
C ALA A 178 9.84 10.01 9.01
N VAL A 179 10.12 9.07 9.93
CA VAL A 179 11.49 8.80 10.40
C VAL A 179 12.17 7.81 9.46
N GLU A 180 11.59 6.62 9.26
CA GLU A 180 12.19 5.56 8.45
C GLU A 180 11.12 4.80 7.66
N CYS A 181 11.24 4.84 6.34
CA CYS A 181 10.42 4.05 5.45
C CYS A 181 11.22 3.58 4.24
N LEU A 182 10.80 2.43 3.72
CA LEU A 182 11.20 1.88 2.43
C LEU A 182 10.21 2.39 1.39
N VAL A 183 10.73 3.13 0.42
CA VAL A 183 9.99 3.49 -0.79
C VAL A 183 10.33 2.44 -1.85
N LEU A 184 9.34 1.67 -2.29
CA LEU A 184 9.55 0.56 -3.20
C LEU A 184 8.73 0.73 -4.47
N VAL A 185 9.32 0.35 -5.61
CA VAL A 185 8.58 0.05 -6.83
C VAL A 185 8.68 -1.44 -7.09
N VAL A 186 7.53 -2.10 -7.14
CA VAL A 186 7.45 -3.57 -7.16
C VAL A 186 6.78 -4.04 -8.44
N PRO A 187 7.50 -4.77 -9.32
CA PRO A 187 6.96 -5.25 -10.58
C PRO A 187 5.97 -6.41 -10.39
N GLU A 188 6.22 -7.26 -9.39
CA GLU A 188 5.54 -8.54 -9.19
C GLU A 188 5.05 -8.66 -7.75
N VAL A 189 3.75 -8.92 -7.59
CA VAL A 189 3.07 -9.04 -6.30
C VAL A 189 2.29 -10.34 -6.31
N GLU A 190 2.59 -11.20 -5.36
CA GLU A 190 1.90 -12.48 -5.17
C GLU A 190 1.30 -12.55 -3.78
N ILE A 191 0.08 -13.06 -3.65
CA ILE A 191 -0.49 -13.35 -2.32
C ILE A 191 -0.01 -14.75 -1.97
N VAL A 192 0.71 -14.87 -0.85
CA VAL A 192 1.42 -16.12 -0.48
C VAL A 192 0.93 -16.71 0.84
N ALA A 193 0.29 -15.91 1.68
CA ALA A 193 -0.13 -16.34 3.01
C ALA A 193 -1.35 -15.57 3.53
N VAL A 194 -1.94 -16.09 4.59
CA VAL A 194 -2.99 -15.45 5.38
C VAL A 194 -2.54 -15.36 6.84
N ARG A 195 -2.79 -14.21 7.47
CA ARG A 195 -2.72 -14.04 8.92
C ARG A 195 -4.11 -14.13 9.52
N GLY A 196 -4.24 -14.92 10.56
CA GLY A 196 -5.52 -15.25 11.14
C GLY A 196 -5.40 -15.92 12.49
N THR A 197 -6.55 -16.17 13.10
CA THR A 197 -6.63 -17.03 14.28
C THR A 197 -6.90 -18.47 13.84
N VAL A 198 -6.02 -19.40 14.18
CA VAL A 198 -6.13 -20.83 13.85
C VAL A 198 -6.78 -21.58 15.00
N HIS A 199 -7.83 -22.34 14.71
CA HIS A 199 -8.64 -23.09 15.67
C HIS A 199 -8.41 -24.61 15.52
N ARG A 200 -7.32 -25.12 16.10
CA ARG A 200 -7.02 -26.56 16.05
C ARG A 200 -7.85 -27.32 17.09
N PRO A 201 -8.38 -28.52 16.76
CA PRO A 201 -9.04 -29.37 17.75
C PRO A 201 -8.13 -29.68 18.95
N GLY A 202 -8.62 -29.41 20.16
CA GLY A 202 -7.88 -29.71 21.40
C GLY A 202 -6.75 -28.75 21.75
N ALA A 203 -6.59 -27.63 21.03
CA ALA A 203 -5.62 -26.59 21.34
C ALA A 203 -6.28 -25.21 21.47
N ASP A 204 -5.67 -24.33 22.25
CA ASP A 204 -6.10 -22.93 22.33
C ASP A 204 -5.91 -22.24 20.97
N PRO A 205 -6.83 -21.35 20.55
CA PRO A 205 -6.68 -20.59 19.32
C PRO A 205 -5.41 -19.74 19.32
N ARG A 206 -4.73 -19.66 18.17
CA ARG A 206 -3.47 -18.92 18.02
C ARG A 206 -3.47 -18.02 16.81
N TRP A 207 -2.91 -16.83 16.97
CA TRP A 207 -2.67 -15.90 15.86
C TRP A 207 -1.41 -16.33 15.10
N GLU A 208 -1.56 -16.70 13.84
CA GLU A 208 -0.50 -17.26 13.00
C GLU A 208 -0.55 -16.70 11.58
N GLU A 209 0.60 -16.73 10.88
CA GLU A 209 0.69 -16.56 9.43
C GLU A 209 0.86 -17.97 8.82
N LEU A 210 -0.05 -18.38 7.94
CA LEU A 210 0.02 -19.65 7.23
C LEU A 210 0.11 -19.39 5.72
N ASP A 211 1.00 -20.09 5.04
CA ASP A 211 1.07 -20.10 3.58
C ASP A 211 -0.24 -20.67 2.98
N LEU A 212 -0.57 -20.29 1.75
CA LEU A 212 -1.86 -20.65 1.12
C LEU A 212 -2.08 -22.16 0.92
N ASP A 213 -1.02 -22.95 0.92
CA ASP A 213 -1.07 -24.42 0.79
C ASP A 213 -0.99 -25.15 2.14
N HIS A 214 -0.94 -24.41 3.25
CA HIS A 214 -0.83 -25.00 4.58
C HIS A 214 -2.11 -25.77 4.94
N PRO A 215 -2.02 -27.03 5.43
CA PRO A 215 -3.20 -27.84 5.73
C PRO A 215 -4.10 -27.20 6.79
N ASP A 216 -3.52 -26.52 7.79
CA ASP A 216 -4.31 -25.86 8.85
C ASP A 216 -5.09 -24.61 8.39
N LEU A 217 -4.95 -24.17 7.14
CA LEU A 217 -5.68 -23.01 6.61
C LEU A 217 -7.20 -23.23 6.69
N GLU A 218 -7.67 -24.49 6.64
CA GLU A 218 -9.08 -24.82 6.80
C GLU A 218 -9.65 -24.50 8.19
N PHE A 219 -8.78 -24.46 9.21
CA PHE A 219 -9.09 -24.14 10.60
C PHE A 219 -8.88 -22.66 10.94
N MET A 220 -8.46 -21.86 9.97
CA MET A 220 -8.14 -20.44 10.17
C MET A 220 -9.38 -19.55 9.97
N VAL A 221 -9.54 -18.58 10.88
CA VAL A 221 -10.29 -17.35 10.64
C VAL A 221 -9.30 -16.27 10.18
N GLY A 222 -9.27 -16.03 8.87
CA GLY A 222 -8.41 -15.07 8.21
C GLY A 222 -8.80 -13.63 8.53
N GLN A 223 -7.79 -12.80 8.76
CA GLN A 223 -7.94 -11.39 9.11
C GLN A 223 -7.05 -10.50 8.23
N GLN A 224 -5.94 -11.01 7.66
CA GLN A 224 -5.11 -10.28 6.71
C GLN A 224 -4.55 -11.19 5.61
N LEU A 225 -4.59 -10.76 4.35
CA LEU A 225 -3.75 -11.32 3.30
C LEU A 225 -2.30 -10.84 3.44
N VAL A 226 -1.35 -11.70 3.10
CA VAL A 226 0.08 -11.37 3.04
C VAL A 226 0.55 -11.52 1.60
N ALA A 227 1.10 -10.42 1.07
CA ALA A 227 1.76 -10.42 -0.22
C ALA A 227 3.27 -10.62 -0.07
N GLU A 228 3.85 -11.35 -1.01
CA GLU A 228 5.27 -11.30 -1.33
C GLU A 228 5.50 -10.30 -2.48
N LEU A 229 6.36 -9.32 -2.21
CA LEU A 229 6.82 -8.32 -3.16
C LEU A 229 8.11 -8.82 -3.79
N ARG A 230 8.04 -9.28 -5.04
CA ARG A 230 9.17 -9.88 -5.75
C ARG A 230 9.94 -8.83 -6.53
N ASN A 231 11.26 -8.93 -6.49
CA ASN A 231 12.20 -8.04 -7.16
C ASN A 231 11.96 -6.54 -6.88
N PRO A 232 11.80 -6.14 -5.60
CA PRO A 232 11.50 -4.75 -5.28
C PRO A 232 12.68 -3.84 -5.62
N VAL A 233 12.40 -2.72 -6.28
CA VAL A 233 13.39 -1.66 -6.50
C VAL A 233 13.22 -0.62 -5.40
N VAL A 234 14.26 -0.47 -4.57
CA VAL A 234 14.28 0.55 -3.50
C VAL A 234 14.60 1.92 -4.10
N LEU A 235 13.70 2.88 -3.88
CA LEU A 235 13.92 4.28 -4.20
C LEU A 235 14.53 5.01 -3.00
N ARG A 236 15.34 6.04 -3.27
CA ARG A 236 15.90 6.90 -2.22
C ARG A 236 14.85 7.78 -1.56
N GLU A 237 13.84 8.18 -2.32
CA GLU A 237 12.78 9.08 -1.89
C GLU A 237 11.51 8.83 -2.70
N LEU A 238 10.39 9.39 -2.24
CA LEU A 238 9.15 9.36 -3.01
C LEU A 238 9.29 10.18 -4.29
N PRO A 239 8.77 9.68 -5.43
CA PRO A 239 8.66 10.51 -6.64
C PRO A 239 7.94 11.82 -6.34
N PRO A 240 8.33 12.95 -6.96
CA PRO A 240 7.65 14.21 -6.74
C PRO A 240 6.20 14.11 -7.22
N LEU A 241 5.29 14.79 -6.52
CA LEU A 241 3.96 15.03 -7.07
C LEU A 241 4.14 15.92 -8.29
N THR A 242 4.05 15.36 -9.50
CA THR A 242 3.97 16.17 -10.71
C THR A 242 2.68 16.97 -10.62
N SER A 243 2.79 18.28 -10.37
CA SER A 243 1.65 19.18 -10.52
C SER A 243 1.07 18.97 -11.92
N PRO A 244 -0.25 18.77 -12.08
CA PRO A 244 -0.85 18.87 -13.39
C PRO A 244 -0.45 20.25 -13.93
N ASN A 245 0.25 20.22 -15.05
CA ASN A 245 0.87 21.35 -15.71
C ASN A 245 -0.05 22.58 -15.59
N ARG A 246 0.38 23.60 -14.83
CA ARG A 246 -0.22 24.94 -14.90
C ARG A 246 0.10 25.39 -16.31
N LYS A 247 -0.79 25.11 -17.28
CA LYS A 247 -0.68 25.61 -18.65
C LYS A 247 -0.34 27.08 -18.54
N GLY A 248 0.89 27.43 -18.91
CA GLY A 248 1.25 28.81 -19.15
C GLY A 248 0.26 29.31 -20.18
N ASN A 249 -0.54 30.30 -19.81
CA ASN A 249 -1.16 31.18 -20.78
C ASN A 249 -0.01 31.96 -21.43
N GLU A 250 0.64 31.35 -22.42
CA GLU A 250 1.27 32.11 -23.49
C GLU A 250 0.25 32.17 -24.61
N SER A 251 -0.39 33.34 -24.72
CA SER A 251 -1.23 33.71 -25.85
C SER A 251 -0.38 33.73 -27.12
N PRO A 252 -0.77 33.07 -28.21
CA PRO A 252 -0.18 33.31 -29.51
C PRO A 252 -0.91 34.49 -30.15
N SER A 253 -0.33 35.68 -30.06
CA SER A 253 -0.64 36.77 -30.98
C SER A 253 0.38 36.78 -32.12
N ASP A 254 -0.19 36.79 -33.32
CA ASP A 254 0.32 37.22 -34.61
C ASP A 254 0.94 36.21 -35.60
N GLN A 255 0.16 36.13 -36.68
CA GLN A 255 0.30 35.47 -37.97
C GLN A 255 1.49 36.05 -38.74
N SER A 256 2.14 35.23 -39.59
CA SER A 256 2.32 35.59 -41.01
C SER A 256 2.85 34.43 -41.86
N SER A 257 2.01 34.05 -42.83
CA SER A 257 2.28 33.58 -44.21
C SER A 257 3.21 32.39 -44.51
N ALA A 258 2.60 31.38 -45.18
CA ALA A 258 3.23 30.41 -46.07
C ALA A 258 3.42 31.01 -47.50
N PRO A 259 4.13 30.36 -48.45
CA PRO A 259 3.59 29.15 -49.12
C PRO A 259 4.61 28.03 -49.42
N ALA A 260 4.04 26.87 -49.75
CA ALA A 260 4.68 25.58 -50.03
C ALA A 260 5.33 25.48 -51.43
N VAL A 261 6.44 24.74 -51.57
CA VAL A 261 6.88 24.06 -52.82
C VAL A 261 7.76 22.83 -52.52
N LEU A 262 7.21 21.64 -52.83
CA LEU A 262 7.77 20.52 -53.60
C LEU A 262 9.10 19.77 -53.27
N ALA A 263 8.96 18.43 -53.29
CA ALA A 263 9.82 17.41 -53.94
C ALA A 263 10.92 16.64 -53.16
N LYS A 264 10.63 15.32 -53.06
CA LYS A 264 11.42 14.12 -53.46
C LYS A 264 12.70 13.71 -52.71
N GLN A 265 12.59 12.50 -52.14
CA GLN A 265 13.46 11.31 -52.28
C GLN A 265 14.98 11.51 -52.46
N VAL A 266 15.76 10.93 -51.52
CA VAL A 266 16.96 10.16 -51.86
C VAL A 266 17.07 8.91 -50.97
N THR A 267 17.42 7.83 -51.65
CA THR A 267 17.68 6.43 -51.30
C THR A 267 18.89 6.15 -50.39
N ALA A 268 18.72 5.12 -49.56
CA ALA A 268 19.55 3.93 -49.35
C ALA A 268 21.09 3.97 -49.19
N ALA A 269 21.53 3.08 -48.29
CA ALA A 269 22.70 2.19 -48.32
C ALA A 269 24.00 2.61 -47.59
N CYS A 270 24.36 1.81 -46.57
CA CYS A 270 25.65 1.12 -46.32
C CYS A 270 25.48 0.33 -45.00
N SER A 271 25.24 -0.99 -45.05
CA SER A 271 26.25 -2.08 -44.93
C SER A 271 26.99 -2.05 -43.58
N GLU A 272 26.66 -2.90 -42.61
CA GLU A 272 27.20 -4.27 -42.41
C GLU A 272 28.71 -4.37 -42.65
N VAL A 273 29.49 -4.55 -41.57
CA VAL A 273 30.69 -5.40 -41.48
C VAL A 273 30.91 -5.84 -40.01
N SER A 274 31.11 -7.16 -39.83
CA SER A 274 31.75 -7.91 -38.72
C SER A 274 30.92 -8.28 -37.48
N SER A 275 30.30 -9.47 -37.46
CA SER A 275 30.92 -10.78 -37.19
C SER A 275 29.86 -11.88 -37.14
#